data_AF-A0A0Q9SCG8-F1
#
_entry.id   AF-A0A0Q9SCG8-F1
#
_cell.length_a   1.000
_cell.length_b   1.000
_cell.length_c   1.000
_cell.angle_alpha   90.00
_cell.angle_beta   90.00
_cell.angle_gamma   90.00
#
_symmetry.space_group_name_H-M   'P 1'
#
loop_
_entity.id
_entity.type
_entity.pdbx_description
1 polymer ?
#
loop_
_entity_poly.entity_id
_entity_poly.type
_entity_poly.pdbx_seq_one_letter_code
_entity_poly.pdbx_strand_id
1 'polypeptide(L)' 'MALVRDGQHYESSPVTVTRVAAFDGAPKGQQYVRLFMTQHKVNVVDSAGKVVLTDPKESLARTAGVIWKETSWRMYDIG' A
#
# COMPACT_ATOMS: atom_id res chain seq x y z
N MET A 1 10.06 -3.50 -6.56
CA MET A 1 9.17 -4.28 -7.47
C MET A 1 9.69 -5.71 -7.58
N ALA A 2 9.36 -6.57 -6.62
CA ALA A 2 9.78 -7.98 -6.64
C ALA A 2 8.74 -8.85 -7.37
N LEU A 3 7.45 -8.76 -6.99
CA LEU A 3 6.37 -9.58 -7.56
C LEU A 3 6.26 -9.51 -9.09
N VAL A 4 6.22 -8.29 -9.66
CA VAL A 4 6.09 -8.09 -11.11
C VAL A 4 7.26 -8.69 -11.89
N ARG A 5 8.49 -8.60 -11.33
CA ARG A 5 9.69 -9.17 -11.97
C ARG A 5 9.60 -10.69 -12.05
N ASP A 6 8.99 -11.32 -11.04
CA ASP A 6 8.83 -12.77 -10.95
C ASP A 6 7.51 -13.26 -11.58
N GLY A 7 6.77 -12.37 -12.28
CA GLY A 7 5.48 -12.71 -12.91
C GLY A 7 4.36 -13.01 -11.90
N GLN A 8 4.51 -12.56 -10.65
CA GLN A 8 3.60 -12.84 -9.56
C GLN A 8 2.61 -11.70 -9.34
N HIS A 9 1.43 -12.06 -8.82
CA HIS A 9 0.40 -11.11 -8.42
C HIS A 9 -0.42 -11.64 -7.24
N TYR A 10 -1.12 -10.75 -6.55
CA TYR A 10 -2.10 -11.14 -5.55
C TYR A 10 -3.38 -11.62 -6.24
N GLU A 11 -3.95 -12.73 -5.75
CA GLU A 11 -5.20 -13.29 -6.28
C GLU A 11 -6.43 -12.37 -6.07
N SER A 12 -6.35 -11.45 -5.10
CA SER A 12 -7.39 -10.46 -4.78
C SER A 12 -6.79 -9.22 -4.11
N SER A 13 -7.62 -8.26 -3.67
CA SER A 13 -7.15 -7.05 -3.00
C SER A 13 -6.42 -7.38 -1.69
N PRO A 14 -5.09 -7.12 -1.58
CA PRO A 14 -4.31 -7.58 -0.44
C PRO A 14 -4.48 -6.70 0.80
N VAL A 15 -4.92 -5.45 0.64
CA VAL A 15 -5.00 -4.46 1.71
C VAL A 15 -6.27 -3.62 1.57
N THR A 16 -6.87 -3.25 2.71
CA THR A 16 -7.87 -2.20 2.81
C THR A 16 -7.36 -1.07 3.71
N VAL A 17 -7.47 0.18 3.25
CA VAL A 17 -7.24 1.36 4.08
C VAL A 17 -8.50 1.63 4.90
N THR A 18 -8.39 1.60 6.22
CA THR A 18 -9.52 1.78 7.14
C THR A 18 -9.61 3.20 7.69
N ARG A 19 -8.46 3.89 7.82
CA ARG A 19 -8.41 5.28 8.27
C ARG A 19 -7.19 6.00 7.70
N VAL A 20 -7.36 7.28 7.42
CA VAL A 20 -6.28 8.20 7.06
C VAL A 20 -6.28 9.36 8.06
N ALA A 21 -5.11 9.72 8.56
CA ALA A 21 -4.94 10.86 9.47
C ALA A 21 -3.77 11.73 9.00
N ALA A 22 -4.00 13.02 8.79
CA ALA A 22 -2.94 13.98 8.51
C ALA A 22 -2.18 14.34 9.79
N PHE A 23 -0.89 14.65 9.67
CA PHE A 23 -0.07 15.19 10.76
C PHE A 23 0.99 16.17 10.24
N ASP A 24 1.50 17.00 11.12
CA ASP A 24 2.40 18.12 10.78
C ASP A 24 3.83 17.68 10.46
N GLY A 25 4.64 18.63 9.98
CA GLY A 25 6.07 18.45 9.70
C GLY A 25 6.41 18.26 8.21
N ALA A 26 5.41 18.26 7.33
CA ALA A 26 5.63 18.21 5.90
C ALA A 26 6.10 19.57 5.34
N PRO A 27 7.01 19.60 4.34
CA PRO A 27 7.35 20.82 3.62
C PRO A 27 6.14 21.49 2.96
N LYS A 28 6.26 22.80 2.64
CA LYS A 28 5.19 23.56 1.97
C LYS A 28 4.74 22.85 0.69
N GLY A 29 3.42 22.67 0.55
CA GLY A 29 2.79 22.01 -0.60
C GLY A 29 2.75 20.48 -0.50
N GLN A 30 3.23 19.89 0.59
CA GLN A 30 3.18 18.46 0.88
C GLN A 30 2.34 18.21 2.14
N GLN A 31 1.93 16.96 2.33
CA GLN A 31 1.25 16.50 3.53
C GLN A 31 1.76 15.11 3.91
N TYR A 32 2.08 14.91 5.18
CA TYR A 32 2.29 13.57 5.72
C TYR A 32 0.97 13.01 6.24
N VAL A 33 0.71 11.75 5.93
CA VAL A 33 -0.47 11.02 6.41
C VAL A 33 -0.06 9.71 7.05
N ARG A 34 -0.77 9.33 8.11
CA ARG A 34 -0.73 7.98 8.65
C ARG A 34 -1.91 7.19 8.11
N LEU A 35 -1.59 6.07 7.45
CA LEU A 35 -2.54 5.12 6.89
C LEU A 35 -2.69 3.98 7.88
N PHE A 36 -3.91 3.74 8.33
CA PHE A 36 -4.27 2.55 9.09
C PHE A 36 -4.93 1.57 8.13
N MET A 37 -4.48 0.34 8.15
CA MET A 37 -4.78 -0.64 7.12
C MET A 37 -5.01 -2.01 7.72
N THR A 38 -5.81 -2.81 7.02
CA THR A 38 -5.91 -4.25 7.25
C THR A 38 -5.33 -4.96 6.05
N GLN A 39 -4.26 -5.72 6.27
CA GLN A 39 -3.78 -6.70 5.31
C GLN A 39 -4.65 -7.95 5.41
N HIS A 40 -5.10 -8.42 4.26
CA HIS A 40 -5.91 -9.62 4.13
C HIS A 40 -5.01 -10.83 3.95
N LYS A 41 -5.50 -12.00 4.36
CA LYS A 41 -4.83 -13.27 4.09
C LYS A 41 -5.08 -13.66 2.62
N VAL A 42 -4.21 -13.21 1.72
CA VAL A 42 -4.36 -13.35 0.27
C VAL A 42 -3.17 -14.11 -0.29
N ASN A 43 -3.42 -15.01 -1.23
CA ASN A 43 -2.34 -15.70 -1.92
C ASN A 43 -1.64 -14.79 -2.92
N VAL A 44 -0.33 -14.94 -3.00
CA VAL A 44 0.47 -14.55 -4.15
C VAL A 44 0.53 -15.76 -5.08
N VAL A 45 0.18 -15.55 -6.34
CA VAL A 45 0.22 -16.56 -7.39
C VAL A 45 1.20 -16.17 -8.48
N ASP A 46 1.82 -17.17 -9.11
CA ASP A 46 2.65 -16.97 -10.31
C ASP A 46 1.80 -16.82 -11.58
N SER A 47 2.46 -16.68 -12.74
CA SER A 47 1.80 -16.53 -14.03
C SER A 47 1.01 -17.77 -14.47
N ALA A 48 1.26 -18.94 -13.87
CA ALA A 48 0.51 -20.16 -14.09
C ALA A 48 -0.65 -20.35 -13.10
N GLY A 49 -0.85 -19.40 -12.17
CA GLY A 49 -1.88 -19.45 -11.14
C GLY A 49 -1.53 -20.32 -9.94
N LYS A 50 -0.27 -20.76 -9.82
CA LYS A 50 0.18 -21.54 -8.66
C LYS A 50 0.45 -20.61 -7.48
N VAL A 51 -0.05 -20.96 -6.31
CA VAL A 51 0.25 -20.27 -5.05
C VAL A 51 1.74 -20.43 -4.73
N VAL A 52 2.44 -19.31 -4.58
CA VAL A 52 3.86 -19.26 -4.20
C VAL A 52 4.06 -18.75 -2.76
N LEU A 53 3.11 -17.98 -2.24
CA LEU A 53 3.11 -17.44 -0.89
C LEU A 53 1.66 -17.14 -0.47
N THR A 54 1.39 -17.17 0.84
CA THR A 54 0.16 -16.64 1.41
C THR A 54 0.54 -15.66 2.53
N ASP A 55 0.19 -14.40 2.35
CA ASP A 55 0.47 -13.38 3.36
C ASP A 55 -0.44 -13.57 4.59
N PRO A 56 0.04 -13.27 5.81
CA PRO A 56 -0.80 -13.34 6.99
C PRO A 56 -1.81 -12.18 7.01
N LYS A 57 -2.91 -12.39 7.72
CA LYS A 57 -3.84 -11.30 8.06
C LYS A 57 -3.24 -10.48 9.20
N GLU A 58 -3.13 -9.17 9.02
CA GLU A 58 -2.59 -8.28 10.04
C GLU A 58 -3.17 -6.86 9.95
N SER A 59 -3.06 -6.12 11.06
CA SER A 59 -3.35 -4.69 11.09
C SER A 59 -2.04 -3.92 11.00
N LEU A 60 -1.98 -2.97 10.09
CA LEU A 60 -0.76 -2.24 9.77
C LEU A 60 -1.00 -0.73 9.86
N ALA A 61 0.03 -0.02 10.31
CA ALA A 61 0.14 1.42 10.13
C ALA A 61 1.35 1.71 9.24
N ARG A 62 1.16 2.59 8.26
CA ARG A 62 2.23 3.11 7.40
C ARG A 62 2.17 4.63 7.38
N THR A 63 3.32 5.25 7.16
CA THR A 63 3.41 6.69 6.99
C THR A 63 3.66 6.97 5.52
N ALA A 64 2.89 7.87 4.93
CA ALA A 64 3.03 8.24 3.53
C ALA A 64 3.20 9.75 3.37
N GLY A 65 4.05 10.13 2.43
CA GLY A 65 4.14 11.49 1.91
C GLY A 65 3.26 11.65 0.69
N VAL A 66 2.38 12.67 0.71
CA VAL A 66 1.51 13.01 -0.41
C VAL A 66 1.67 14.47 -0.85
N ILE A 67 1.50 14.72 -2.13
CA ILE A 67 1.51 16.05 -2.75
C ILE A 67 0.26 16.21 -3.60
N TRP A 68 -0.43 17.36 -3.53
CA TRP A 68 -1.54 17.66 -4.42
C TRP A 68 -0.98 18.09 -5.78
N LYS A 69 -1.28 17.34 -6.83
CA LYS A 69 -0.88 17.67 -8.20
C LYS A 69 -2.09 17.61 -9.10
N GLU A 70 -2.24 18.63 -9.93
CA GLU A 70 -3.37 18.78 -10.86
C GLU A 70 -4.70 18.70 -10.09
N THR A 71 -5.32 17.53 -10.08
CA THR A 71 -6.63 17.27 -9.49
C THR A 71 -6.63 16.14 -8.45
N SER A 72 -5.46 15.64 -8.03
CA SER A 72 -5.40 14.52 -7.10
C SER A 72 -4.19 14.54 -6.17
N TRP A 73 -4.33 13.89 -5.02
CA TRP A 73 -3.18 13.50 -4.20
C TRP A 73 -2.33 12.48 -4.95
N ARG A 74 -1.02 12.69 -4.94
CA ARG A 74 -0.02 11.74 -5.43
C ARG A 74 0.85 11.35 -4.25
N MET A 75 0.96 10.05 -4.00
CA MET A 75 1.90 9.50 -3.03
C MET A 75 3.29 9.51 -3.66
N TYR A 76 4.28 10.06 -2.96
CA TYR A 76 5.68 10.07 -3.40
C TYR A 76 6.59 9.25 -2.50
N ASP A 77 6.14 8.93 -1.29
CA ASP A 77 6.87 8.09 -0.34
C ASP A 77 5.90 7.30 0.54
N ILE A 78 6.30 6.10 0.94
CA ILE A 78 5.61 5.26 1.92
C ILE A 78 6.63 4.41 2.70
N GLY A 79 6.56 4.51 4.02
CA GLY A 79 7.35 3.74 4.98
C GLY A 79 6.50 2.88 5.89
#